data_AF-A0A833HQX6-F1
#
_entry.id   AF-A0A833HQX6-F1
#
_cell.length_a   1.000
_cell.length_b   1.000
_cell.length_c   1.000
_cell.angle_alpha   90.00
_cell.angle_beta   90.00
_cell.angle_gamma   90.00
#
_symmetry.space_group_name_H-M   'P 1'
#
loop_
_entity.id
_entity.type
_entity.pdbx_description
1 polymer ?
#
loop_
_entity_poly.entity_id
_entity_poly.type
_entity_poly.pdbx_seq_one_letter_code
_entity_poly.pdbx_strand_id
1 'polypeptide(L)'
;MENNMGPALHIYIPTEDKVVTKTIEDFTKELVAWSIPIDFHLEALKCQSIIMRTSIVRKIKRYGGVSNEDIPCGDLSIEDYKGIKPLEEYEEIWRDQYQDYIKKIHKAVDETQGKIITFNGKAIDSRYHVACGGSTENSENVDGNVVFYLRRVLCRHCSESPYLLNYVDIPLEDIEKKAKVHFPNDSSDRNMEIEDILDNILRDSHGRVINLEVAGKIYEGKNFAKLLNLNSTRFSWRPKVLRFFTSGKGEGLGFCQFGAEGLAKEGKQAEEILKYYYTGIEIEKFHHTCIKFPLKGKVIVIDAGHGGDHGEDYKGTLGLREKDVNLDIAIKLKERLKELGAEVYLTRIEDRFVPLGERAQLINSIKPLFFLSIHQNYLKNSTISGTEIYYYRGDKEAEALGRLIMDSIVKAVDTIDRGMKVAEFSLLRDSRVTGLHIEVGYLSNPSDERKLSTVEFIDNLVMAMVEGISSYFNL
;
A
#
# COMPACT_ATOMS: atom_id res chain seq x y z
N MET A 1 21.62 -18.61 19.08
CA MET A 1 21.46 -17.32 18.39
C MET A 1 20.34 -17.51 17.39
N GLU A 2 19.10 -17.25 17.82
CA GLU A 2 17.94 -17.30 16.93
C GLU A 2 18.04 -16.11 15.98
N ASN A 3 18.07 -16.39 14.68
CA ASN A 3 18.18 -15.37 13.65
C ASN A 3 16.96 -14.46 13.70
N ASN A 4 17.19 -13.25 14.17
CA ASN A 4 16.24 -12.14 14.34
C ASN A 4 15.85 -11.51 12.98
N MET A 5 15.78 -12.30 11.92
CA MET A 5 15.35 -11.83 10.61
C MET A 5 13.83 -11.74 10.61
N GLY A 6 13.31 -10.52 10.72
CA GLY A 6 11.91 -10.22 10.39
C GLY A 6 11.56 -10.70 8.97
N PRO A 7 10.28 -10.70 8.58
CA PRO A 7 9.86 -11.20 7.29
C PRO A 7 10.60 -10.48 6.15
N ALA A 8 11.09 -11.29 5.20
CA ALA A 8 11.69 -10.84 3.96
C ALA A 8 10.75 -9.89 3.22
N LEU A 9 11.31 -8.76 2.82
CA LEU A 9 10.75 -7.75 1.96
C LEU A 9 11.44 -7.87 0.60
N HIS A 10 10.67 -8.19 -0.43
CA HIS A 10 11.14 -8.33 -1.80
C HIS A 10 10.94 -7.02 -2.55
N ILE A 11 12.02 -6.36 -2.95
CA ILE A 11 11.97 -5.04 -3.58
C ILE A 11 12.39 -5.19 -5.05
N TYR A 12 11.50 -4.85 -5.96
CA TYR A 12 11.74 -4.86 -7.40
C TYR A 12 12.51 -3.60 -7.82
N ILE A 13 13.51 -3.79 -8.67
CA ILE A 13 14.32 -2.72 -9.27
C ILE A 13 14.09 -2.77 -10.78
N PRO A 14 13.15 -1.96 -11.32
CA PRO A 14 12.78 -2.03 -12.73
C PRO A 14 13.93 -1.75 -13.69
N THR A 15 14.84 -0.83 -13.31
CA THR A 15 15.99 -0.45 -14.13
C THR A 15 16.98 -1.58 -14.36
N GLU A 16 16.98 -2.59 -13.49
CA GLU A 16 17.89 -3.74 -13.54
C GLU A 16 17.16 -5.08 -13.74
N ASP A 17 15.82 -5.05 -13.82
CA ASP A 17 14.94 -6.21 -13.86
C ASP A 17 15.30 -7.28 -12.81
N LYS A 18 15.52 -6.85 -11.56
CA LYS A 18 15.93 -7.74 -10.46
C LYS A 18 15.13 -7.49 -9.18
N VAL A 19 15.09 -8.49 -8.30
CA VAL A 19 14.51 -8.41 -6.96
C VAL A 19 15.61 -8.48 -5.91
N VAL A 20 15.65 -7.50 -5.01
CA VAL A 20 16.52 -7.49 -3.83
C VAL A 20 15.70 -7.84 -2.60
N THR A 21 16.25 -8.69 -1.73
CA THR A 21 15.58 -9.10 -0.49
C THR A 21 16.23 -8.42 0.70
N LYS A 22 15.42 -7.72 1.51
CA LYS A 22 15.83 -7.06 2.76
C LYS A 22 14.83 -7.38 3.86
N THR A 23 15.10 -7.02 5.11
CA THR A 23 14.03 -6.93 6.11
C THR A 23 13.34 -5.56 6.01
N ILE A 24 12.10 -5.44 6.52
CA ILE A 24 11.41 -4.14 6.62
C ILE A 24 12.26 -3.15 7.42
N GLU A 25 12.92 -3.61 8.48
CA GLU A 25 13.73 -2.74 9.36
C GLU A 25 15.00 -2.26 8.65
N ASP A 26 15.70 -3.13 7.92
CA ASP A 26 16.90 -2.72 7.19
C ASP A 26 16.57 -1.74 6.07
N PHE A 27 15.47 -1.97 5.34
CA PHE A 27 15.01 -1.01 4.35
C PHE A 27 14.52 0.32 4.98
N THR A 28 13.92 0.26 6.18
CA THR A 28 13.54 1.47 6.93
C THR A 28 14.77 2.31 7.31
N LYS A 29 15.93 1.70 7.63
CA LYS A 29 17.17 2.45 7.91
C LYS A 29 17.64 3.25 6.69
N GLU A 30 17.63 2.63 5.50
CA GLU A 30 17.94 3.30 4.23
C GLU A 30 16.96 4.44 3.95
N LEU A 31 15.66 4.21 4.17
CA LEU A 31 14.65 5.24 4.00
C LEU A 31 14.81 6.41 4.97
N VAL A 32 15.21 6.18 6.22
CA VAL A 32 15.50 7.26 7.17
C VAL A 32 16.69 8.09 6.68
N ALA A 33 17.78 7.45 6.23
CA ALA A 33 18.93 8.15 5.65
C ALA A 33 18.56 9.00 4.42
N TRP A 34 17.63 8.50 3.60
CA TRP A 34 17.18 9.16 2.37
C TRP A 34 16.16 10.28 2.61
N SER A 35 15.28 10.14 3.60
CA SER A 35 14.07 10.97 3.70
C SER A 35 14.18 12.18 4.63
N ILE A 36 15.10 12.22 5.59
CA ILE A 36 15.21 13.29 6.60
C ILE A 36 16.67 13.69 6.84
N PRO A 37 16.98 14.98 7.15
CA PRO A 37 18.34 15.37 7.52
C PRO A 37 18.80 14.63 8.78
N ILE A 38 19.95 13.94 8.67
CA ILE A 38 20.41 13.00 9.70
C ILE A 38 20.92 13.68 10.99
N ASP A 39 21.26 14.97 10.90
CA ASP A 39 21.66 15.81 12.01
C ASP A 39 20.48 16.16 12.94
N PHE A 40 19.22 16.00 12.50
CA PHE A 40 18.02 16.23 13.30
C PHE A 40 17.97 15.38 14.58
N HIS A 41 17.24 15.85 15.58
CA HIS A 41 17.06 15.20 16.87
C HIS A 41 16.58 13.74 16.72
N LEU A 42 17.03 12.87 17.64
CA LEU A 42 16.72 11.43 17.59
C LEU A 42 15.22 11.15 17.53
N GLU A 43 14.41 11.89 18.29
CA GLU A 43 12.93 11.75 18.26
C GLU A 43 12.31 12.13 16.91
N ALA A 44 12.91 13.08 16.16
CA ALA A 44 12.47 13.39 14.80
C ALA A 44 12.81 12.24 13.82
N LEU A 45 13.99 11.63 13.98
CA LEU A 45 14.37 10.43 13.21
C LEU A 45 13.47 9.23 13.54
N LYS A 46 13.07 9.06 14.80
CA LYS A 46 12.10 8.05 15.22
C LYS A 46 10.73 8.27 14.58
N CYS A 47 10.25 9.52 14.51
CA CYS A 47 9.03 9.84 13.78
C CYS A 47 9.16 9.41 12.31
N GLN A 48 10.26 9.80 11.66
CA GLN A 48 10.50 9.45 10.25
C GLN A 48 10.58 7.93 10.06
N SER A 49 11.21 7.19 10.97
CA SER A 49 11.25 5.72 10.92
C SER A 49 9.84 5.11 10.94
N ILE A 50 8.99 5.55 11.88
CA ILE A 50 7.60 5.08 11.98
C ILE A 50 6.81 5.43 10.71
N ILE A 51 6.98 6.62 10.16
CA ILE A 51 6.34 7.08 8.92
C ILE A 51 6.78 6.21 7.73
N MET A 52 8.08 5.97 7.56
CA MET A 52 8.61 5.15 6.47
C MET A 52 8.14 3.70 6.56
N ARG A 53 8.13 3.13 7.77
CA ARG A 53 7.59 1.79 8.02
C ARG A 53 6.09 1.70 7.74
N THR A 54 5.32 2.74 8.10
CA THR A 54 3.89 2.82 7.80
C THR A 54 3.63 2.84 6.29
N SER A 55 4.41 3.63 5.55
CA SER A 55 4.34 3.69 4.08
C SER A 55 4.62 2.33 3.42
N ILE A 56 5.68 1.63 3.86
CA ILE A 56 5.99 0.25 3.44
C ILE A 56 4.79 -0.67 3.70
N VAL A 57 4.32 -0.74 4.95
CA VAL A 57 3.26 -1.67 5.36
C VAL A 57 1.95 -1.39 4.61
N ARG A 58 1.61 -0.12 4.37
CA ARG A 58 0.41 0.29 3.63
C ARG A 58 0.38 -0.17 2.17
N LYS A 59 1.54 -0.40 1.56
CA LYS A 59 1.64 -0.86 0.16
C LYS A 59 1.64 -2.38 0.02
N ILE A 60 2.02 -3.09 1.07
CA ILE A 60 2.18 -4.55 1.05
C ILE A 60 0.84 -5.26 1.29
N LYS A 61 0.39 -6.05 0.30
CA LYS A 61 -0.89 -6.77 0.33
C LYS A 61 -1.04 -7.73 1.52
N ARG A 62 0.01 -8.47 1.91
CA ARG A 62 -0.03 -9.39 3.07
C ARG A 62 -0.31 -8.71 4.42
N TYR A 63 -0.16 -7.38 4.50
CA TYR A 63 -0.55 -6.57 5.67
C TYR A 63 -1.87 -5.81 5.48
N GLY A 64 -2.66 -6.16 4.45
CA GLY A 64 -3.90 -5.45 4.11
C GLY A 64 -3.69 -4.15 3.34
N GLY A 65 -2.47 -3.92 2.83
CA GLY A 65 -2.12 -2.80 1.99
C GLY A 65 -2.65 -2.92 0.56
N VAL A 66 -2.68 -1.80 -0.16
CA VAL A 66 -3.10 -1.74 -1.57
C VAL A 66 -1.95 -1.11 -2.36
N SER A 67 -1.40 -1.84 -3.33
CA SER A 67 -0.50 -1.28 -4.34
C SER A 67 -1.33 -0.70 -5.47
N ASN A 68 -1.00 0.52 -5.90
CA ASN A 68 -1.59 1.14 -7.10
C ASN A 68 -0.86 0.71 -8.39
N GLU A 69 0.21 -0.07 -8.27
CA GLU A 69 1.04 -0.51 -9.39
C GLU A 69 1.03 -2.04 -9.51
N ASP A 70 0.93 -2.52 -10.75
CA ASP A 70 1.15 -3.93 -11.10
C ASP A 70 2.66 -4.19 -11.09
N ILE A 71 3.16 -4.65 -9.94
CA ILE A 71 4.56 -5.03 -9.78
C ILE A 71 4.74 -6.44 -10.36
N PRO A 72 5.61 -6.66 -11.37
CA PRO A 72 5.78 -7.97 -12.01
C PRO A 72 6.20 -9.07 -11.03
N CYS A 73 7.01 -8.72 -10.03
CA CYS A 73 7.49 -9.59 -8.97
C CYS A 73 7.92 -8.78 -7.74
N GLY A 74 7.67 -9.28 -6.52
CA GLY A 74 8.06 -8.62 -5.28
C GLY A 74 6.93 -7.88 -4.53
N ASP A 75 7.26 -7.38 -3.34
CA ASP A 75 6.35 -6.69 -2.42
C ASP A 75 6.18 -5.20 -2.75
N LEU A 76 7.25 -4.54 -3.26
CA LEU A 76 7.34 -3.09 -3.51
C LEU A 76 8.25 -2.80 -4.72
N SER A 77 8.08 -1.64 -5.36
CA SER A 77 9.01 -1.10 -6.36
C SER A 77 9.95 -0.08 -5.72
N ILE A 78 11.24 -0.10 -6.11
CA ILE A 78 12.22 0.91 -5.68
C ILE A 78 11.91 2.29 -6.28
N GLU A 79 11.14 2.38 -7.37
CA GLU A 79 10.82 3.64 -8.04
C GLU A 79 9.96 4.60 -7.20
N ASP A 80 9.28 4.06 -6.20
CA ASP A 80 8.61 4.84 -5.16
C ASP A 80 9.58 5.70 -4.33
N TYR A 81 10.86 5.31 -4.30
CA TYR A 81 11.91 5.89 -3.46
C TYR A 81 13.10 6.34 -4.33
N LYS A 82 12.82 7.13 -5.37
CA LYS A 82 13.84 7.56 -6.35
C LYS A 82 15.06 8.17 -5.66
N GLY A 83 16.23 7.62 -5.99
CA GLY A 83 17.52 8.09 -5.47
C GLY A 83 17.88 7.55 -4.09
N ILE A 84 17.11 6.60 -3.54
CA ILE A 84 17.53 5.84 -2.35
C ILE A 84 18.84 5.09 -2.63
N LYS A 85 19.66 4.96 -1.59
CA LYS A 85 20.97 4.32 -1.65
C LYS A 85 21.14 3.36 -0.47
N PRO A 86 21.89 2.26 -0.64
CA PRO A 86 22.39 1.46 0.48
C PRO A 86 23.15 2.32 1.49
N LEU A 87 23.11 1.94 2.77
CA LEU A 87 23.76 2.71 3.83
C LEU A 87 25.28 2.81 3.66
N GLU A 88 25.91 1.85 3.01
CA GLU A 88 27.35 1.83 2.74
C GLU A 88 27.76 2.98 1.81
N GLU A 89 26.92 3.36 0.86
CA GLU A 89 27.21 4.47 -0.07
C GLU A 89 27.23 5.85 0.63
N TYR A 90 26.65 5.96 1.83
CA TYR A 90 26.70 7.20 2.60
C TYR A 90 28.06 7.46 3.28
N GLU A 91 28.99 6.50 3.26
CA GLU A 91 30.33 6.68 3.83
C GLU A 91 31.09 7.81 3.12
N GLU A 92 31.01 7.88 1.80
CA GLU A 92 31.64 8.95 1.02
C GLU A 92 31.00 10.33 1.26
N ILE A 93 29.70 10.34 1.59
CA ILE A 93 28.89 11.55 1.80
C ILE A 93 29.13 12.11 3.20
N TRP A 94 29.06 11.27 4.22
CA TRP A 94 29.14 11.68 5.63
C TRP A 94 30.57 11.65 6.18
N ARG A 95 31.49 10.94 5.52
CA ARG A 95 32.92 10.91 5.85
C ARG A 95 33.15 10.63 7.33
N ASP A 96 33.81 11.54 8.05
CA ASP A 96 34.14 11.40 9.46
C ASP A 96 32.91 11.23 10.38
N GLN A 97 31.73 11.69 9.95
CA GLN A 97 30.48 11.57 10.71
C GLN A 97 29.72 10.26 10.43
N TYR A 98 30.16 9.46 9.44
CA TYR A 98 29.46 8.28 8.97
C TYR A 98 29.10 7.31 10.09
N GLN A 99 30.08 6.96 10.93
CA GLN A 99 29.91 5.98 12.00
C GLN A 99 28.89 6.43 13.05
N ASP A 100 28.84 7.72 13.37
CA ASP A 100 27.91 8.26 14.37
C ASP A 100 26.50 8.40 13.81
N TYR A 101 26.36 8.79 12.54
CA TYR A 101 25.08 8.83 11.84
C TYR A 101 24.48 7.45 11.64
N ILE A 102 25.28 6.44 11.27
CA ILE A 102 24.82 5.04 11.21
C ILE A 102 24.31 4.59 12.58
N LYS A 103 25.07 4.80 13.67
CA LYS A 103 24.59 4.46 15.03
C LYS A 103 23.28 5.15 15.38
N LYS A 104 23.12 6.42 14.99
CA LYS A 104 21.91 7.21 15.24
C LYS A 104 20.70 6.66 14.47
N ILE A 105 20.88 6.26 13.20
CA ILE A 105 19.84 5.62 12.38
C ILE A 105 19.42 4.30 13.00
N HIS A 106 20.39 3.43 13.33
CA HIS A 106 20.12 2.16 13.97
C HIS A 106 19.32 2.36 15.27
N LYS A 107 19.76 3.29 16.13
CA LYS A 107 19.05 3.61 17.37
C LYS A 107 17.62 4.07 17.12
N ALA A 108 17.38 4.95 16.15
CA ALA A 108 16.03 5.45 15.84
C ALA A 108 15.10 4.33 15.33
N VAL A 109 15.61 3.47 14.44
CA VAL A 109 14.83 2.39 13.84
C VAL A 109 14.59 1.26 14.85
N ASP A 110 15.62 0.84 15.58
CA ASP A 110 15.55 -0.29 16.51
C ASP A 110 14.65 0.06 17.72
N GLU A 111 14.72 1.29 18.26
CA GLU A 111 13.82 1.74 19.34
C GLU A 111 12.36 1.92 18.90
N THR A 112 12.10 1.99 17.59
CA THR A 112 10.75 2.06 17.01
C THR A 112 10.36 0.80 16.24
N GLN A 113 11.10 -0.30 16.41
CA GLN A 113 10.91 -1.52 15.66
C GLN A 113 9.45 -1.99 15.70
N GLY A 114 8.90 -2.28 14.52
CA GLY A 114 7.52 -2.72 14.37
C GLY A 114 6.45 -1.66 14.59
N LYS A 115 6.75 -0.42 15.01
CA LYS A 115 5.72 0.61 15.23
C LYS A 115 5.29 1.24 13.90
N ILE A 116 3.97 1.28 13.66
CA ILE A 116 3.33 1.94 12.54
C ILE A 116 2.21 2.88 13.03
N ILE A 117 1.74 3.75 12.15
CA ILE A 117 0.63 4.67 12.41
C ILE A 117 -0.65 4.07 11.81
N THR A 118 -1.68 3.92 12.63
CA THR A 118 -2.97 3.39 12.21
C THR A 118 -4.11 4.35 12.47
N PHE A 119 -5.17 4.24 11.67
CA PHE A 119 -6.46 4.87 11.89
C PHE A 119 -7.53 3.81 11.67
N ASN A 120 -8.36 3.55 12.69
CA ASN A 120 -9.30 2.42 12.71
C ASN A 120 -8.64 1.07 12.38
N GLY A 121 -7.47 0.81 12.97
CA GLY A 121 -6.71 -0.45 12.82
C GLY A 121 -6.08 -0.67 11.44
N LYS A 122 -6.10 0.33 10.55
CA LYS A 122 -5.46 0.27 9.22
C LYS A 122 -4.32 1.26 9.13
N ALA A 123 -3.20 0.86 8.49
CA ALA A 123 -2.06 1.74 8.24
C ALA A 123 -2.49 2.98 7.45
N ILE A 124 -2.12 4.18 7.91
CA ILE A 124 -2.52 5.44 7.28
C ILE A 124 -1.68 5.79 6.06
N ASP A 125 -2.18 6.69 5.21
CA ASP A 125 -1.33 7.46 4.29
C ASP A 125 -0.45 8.45 5.08
N SER A 126 0.75 8.01 5.45
CA SER A 126 1.67 8.76 6.30
C SER A 126 2.50 9.78 5.50
N ARG A 127 1.81 10.72 4.82
CA ARG A 127 2.49 11.79 4.08
C ARG A 127 3.27 12.74 4.98
N TYR A 128 4.38 13.24 4.45
CA TYR A 128 5.28 14.16 5.13
C TYR A 128 5.89 15.14 4.15
N HIS A 129 6.43 16.24 4.67
CA HIS A 129 7.09 17.28 3.89
C HIS A 129 8.18 17.98 4.71
N VAL A 130 9.04 18.73 4.04
CA VAL A 130 10.24 19.32 4.66
C VAL A 130 9.85 20.38 5.68
N ALA A 131 9.08 21.39 5.28
CA ALA A 131 8.66 22.48 6.16
C ALA A 131 7.29 23.03 5.77
N CYS A 132 6.40 23.24 6.72
CA CYS A 132 5.02 23.65 6.44
C CYS A 132 4.82 25.17 6.24
N GLY A 133 5.78 26.01 6.64
CA GLY A 133 5.65 27.46 6.52
C GLY A 133 4.65 28.11 7.50
N GLY A 134 4.24 27.39 8.55
CA GLY A 134 3.39 27.92 9.63
C GLY A 134 2.16 27.08 9.94
N SER A 135 1.70 26.25 9.00
CA SER A 135 0.68 25.23 9.26
C SER A 135 0.70 24.14 8.20
N THR A 136 0.34 22.93 8.57
CA THR A 136 -0.02 21.89 7.59
C THR A 136 -1.36 22.23 6.92
N GLU A 137 -1.77 21.46 5.93
CA GLU A 137 -3.01 21.69 5.19
C GLU A 137 -4.00 20.53 5.34
N ASN A 138 -5.28 20.81 5.07
CA ASN A 138 -6.29 19.77 4.95
C ASN A 138 -6.18 19.07 3.59
N SER A 139 -6.33 17.74 3.57
CA SER A 139 -6.19 16.95 2.34
C SER A 139 -7.11 17.42 1.21
N GLU A 140 -8.33 17.88 1.49
CA GLU A 140 -9.27 18.34 0.46
C GLU A 140 -8.80 19.57 -0.31
N ASN A 141 -7.90 20.38 0.27
CA ASN A 141 -7.35 21.56 -0.39
C ASN A 141 -6.17 21.23 -1.31
N VAL A 142 -5.64 20.01 -1.23
CA VAL A 142 -4.47 19.54 -2.01
C VAL A 142 -4.88 18.42 -2.97
N ASP A 143 -5.59 17.40 -2.49
CA ASP A 143 -6.01 16.23 -3.27
C ASP A 143 -7.48 16.29 -3.74
N GLY A 144 -8.28 17.20 -3.19
CA GLY A 144 -9.71 17.31 -3.49
C GLY A 144 -10.63 16.36 -2.70
N ASN A 145 -10.09 15.50 -1.84
CA ASN A 145 -10.87 14.60 -0.97
C ASN A 145 -10.47 14.71 0.52
N VAL A 146 -11.45 14.46 1.40
CA VAL A 146 -11.25 14.51 2.86
C VAL A 146 -10.58 13.22 3.36
N VAL A 147 -9.49 13.36 4.10
CA VAL A 147 -8.79 12.30 4.83
C VAL A 147 -8.72 12.71 6.29
N PHE A 148 -9.38 11.94 7.17
CA PHE A 148 -9.64 12.34 8.55
C PHE A 148 -8.38 12.57 9.41
N TYR A 149 -7.29 11.87 9.11
CA TYR A 149 -6.02 12.01 9.83
C TYR A 149 -5.05 13.02 9.18
N LEU A 150 -5.32 13.52 7.98
CA LEU A 150 -4.53 14.57 7.30
C LEU A 150 -5.27 15.91 7.40
N ARG A 151 -5.22 16.51 8.59
CA ARG A 151 -5.86 17.80 8.89
C ARG A 151 -4.82 18.89 9.06
N ARG A 152 -5.27 20.12 8.83
CA ARG A 152 -4.51 21.33 9.12
C ARG A 152 -4.21 21.44 10.61
N VAL A 153 -2.94 21.60 10.92
CA VAL A 153 -2.37 21.80 12.25
C VAL A 153 -1.48 23.03 12.18
N LEU A 154 -1.70 24.00 13.07
CA LEU A 154 -0.81 25.16 13.19
C LEU A 154 0.56 24.67 13.66
N CYS A 155 1.65 25.15 13.07
CA CYS A 155 3.00 24.71 13.40
C CYS A 155 3.94 25.90 13.47
N ARG A 156 4.18 26.38 14.70
CA ARG A 156 5.17 27.41 15.01
C ARG A 156 6.60 26.87 15.14
N HIS A 157 6.74 25.55 15.17
CA HIS A 157 8.00 24.87 15.51
C HIS A 157 8.96 24.73 14.32
N CYS A 158 8.54 25.10 13.11
CA CYS A 158 9.41 25.10 11.93
C CYS A 158 10.02 26.48 11.63
N SER A 159 10.03 27.41 12.59
CA SER A 159 10.54 28.77 12.42
C SER A 159 12.05 28.83 12.17
N GLU A 160 12.82 27.85 12.64
CA GLU A 160 14.26 27.74 12.35
C GLU A 160 14.55 27.15 10.97
N SER A 161 13.52 26.76 10.22
CA SER A 161 13.71 26.20 8.89
C SER A 161 14.30 27.25 7.94
N PRO A 162 15.26 26.89 7.07
CA PRO A 162 15.69 27.76 5.97
C PRO A 162 14.55 28.00 4.96
N TYR A 163 13.42 27.32 5.12
CA TYR A 163 12.24 27.47 4.29
C TYR A 163 11.17 28.41 4.86
N LEU A 164 11.44 29.15 5.95
CA LEU A 164 10.44 30.05 6.55
C LEU A 164 10.03 31.19 5.60
N LEU A 165 11.00 31.83 4.94
CA LEU A 165 10.76 32.84 3.92
C LEU A 165 11.85 32.70 2.85
N ASN A 166 11.44 32.30 1.65
CA ASN A 166 12.29 32.28 0.48
C ASN A 166 11.78 33.24 -0.57
N TYR A 167 12.65 33.54 -1.52
CA TYR A 167 12.23 34.21 -2.73
C TYR A 167 12.98 33.67 -3.95
N VAL A 168 12.37 33.84 -5.10
CA VAL A 168 13.02 33.63 -6.40
C VAL A 168 12.71 34.80 -7.32
N ASP A 169 13.74 35.26 -8.01
CA ASP A 169 13.64 36.32 -9.01
C ASP A 169 13.51 35.67 -10.39
N ILE A 170 12.34 35.83 -11.04
CA ILE A 170 12.04 35.24 -12.33
C ILE A 170 11.87 36.35 -13.37
N PRO A 171 12.71 36.41 -14.42
CA PRO A 171 12.51 37.31 -15.56
C PRO A 171 11.15 37.06 -16.24
N LEU A 172 10.50 38.12 -16.73
CA LEU A 172 9.22 37.98 -17.44
C LEU A 172 9.32 37.05 -18.66
N GLU A 173 10.44 37.11 -19.39
CA GLU A 173 10.71 36.24 -20.56
C GLU A 173 10.70 34.75 -20.18
N ASP A 174 11.21 34.41 -18.99
CA ASP A 174 11.18 33.04 -18.48
C ASP A 174 9.75 32.60 -18.13
N ILE A 175 8.92 33.52 -17.63
CA ILE A 175 7.50 33.26 -17.35
C ILE A 175 6.76 33.03 -18.66
N GLU A 176 6.94 33.88 -19.68
CA GLU A 176 6.34 33.71 -21.01
C GLU A 176 6.65 32.34 -21.58
N LYS A 177 7.94 31.95 -21.53
CA LYS A 177 8.40 30.66 -22.01
C LYS A 177 7.82 29.49 -21.22
N LYS A 178 7.86 29.53 -19.89
CA LYS A 178 7.41 28.43 -19.01
C LYS A 178 5.90 28.26 -19.00
N ALA A 179 5.16 29.37 -18.91
CA ALA A 179 3.71 29.37 -18.89
C ALA A 179 3.08 29.35 -20.30
N LYS A 180 3.89 29.49 -21.36
CA LYS A 180 3.45 29.55 -22.76
C LYS A 180 2.43 30.66 -23.01
N VAL A 181 2.75 31.84 -22.47
CA VAL A 181 1.95 33.07 -22.60
C VAL A 181 2.79 34.17 -23.20
N HIS A 182 2.14 35.25 -23.65
CA HIS A 182 2.81 36.46 -24.12
C HIS A 182 2.32 37.65 -23.33
N PHE A 183 3.24 38.38 -22.70
CA PHE A 183 2.92 39.65 -22.10
C PHE A 183 2.80 40.73 -23.18
N PRO A 184 1.98 41.77 -22.94
CA PRO A 184 1.79 42.80 -23.94
C PRO A 184 3.07 43.63 -24.19
N ASN A 185 3.35 43.98 -25.46
CA ASN A 185 4.55 44.71 -25.91
C ASN A 185 4.81 46.04 -25.16
N ASP A 186 6.07 46.49 -25.11
CA ASP A 186 6.44 47.78 -24.51
C ASP A 186 5.76 48.96 -25.22
N SER A 187 5.22 49.90 -24.45
CA SER A 187 4.57 51.12 -24.95
C SER A 187 4.63 52.23 -23.91
N SER A 188 5.05 53.42 -24.32
CA SER A 188 5.13 54.62 -23.46
C SER A 188 3.77 55.14 -22.96
N ASP A 189 2.68 54.65 -23.55
CA ASP A 189 1.32 55.15 -23.33
C ASP A 189 0.47 54.19 -22.51
N ARG A 190 1.04 53.04 -22.13
CA ARG A 190 0.33 52.07 -21.32
C ARG A 190 0.25 52.56 -19.87
N ASN A 191 -0.96 52.48 -19.33
CA ASN A 191 -1.18 52.52 -17.88
C ASN A 191 -0.92 51.13 -17.30
N MET A 192 0.08 51.04 -16.44
CA MET A 192 0.34 49.85 -15.65
C MET A 192 0.59 50.33 -14.22
N GLU A 193 -0.35 50.00 -13.33
CA GLU A 193 -0.23 50.30 -11.91
C GLU A 193 0.35 49.08 -11.21
N ILE A 194 1.29 49.34 -10.31
CA ILE A 194 1.81 48.37 -9.35
C ILE A 194 1.42 48.94 -7.99
N GLU A 195 0.35 48.38 -7.41
CA GLU A 195 -0.20 48.79 -6.12
C GLU A 195 0.93 48.93 -5.07
N ASP A 196 0.87 50.02 -4.31
CA ASP A 196 1.83 50.42 -3.28
C ASP A 196 3.27 50.70 -3.77
N ILE A 197 3.55 50.63 -5.08
CA ILE A 197 4.89 50.90 -5.65
C ILE A 197 4.84 52.05 -6.66
N LEU A 198 4.00 51.93 -7.68
CA LEU A 198 3.81 52.89 -8.77
C LEU A 198 2.35 52.85 -9.22
N ASP A 199 1.49 53.64 -8.59
CA ASP A 199 0.03 53.61 -8.77
C ASP A 199 -0.58 55.03 -8.80
N ASN A 200 -1.91 55.09 -8.82
CA ASN A 200 -2.71 56.34 -8.88
C ASN A 200 -2.25 57.30 -9.99
N ILE A 201 -2.09 56.78 -11.21
CA ILE A 201 -1.47 57.52 -12.32
C ILE A 201 -2.50 58.39 -13.02
N LEU A 202 -2.30 59.70 -12.99
CA LEU A 202 -3.10 60.64 -13.77
C LEU A 202 -2.36 61.03 -15.05
N ARG A 203 -2.99 60.82 -16.21
CA ARG A 203 -2.48 61.24 -17.52
C ARG A 203 -3.38 62.25 -18.21
N ASP A 204 -2.79 63.10 -19.05
CA ASP A 204 -3.54 63.95 -19.97
C ASP A 204 -4.07 63.18 -21.20
N SER A 205 -4.86 63.86 -22.04
CA SER A 205 -5.42 63.28 -23.27
C SER A 205 -4.38 62.87 -24.31
N HIS A 206 -3.10 63.24 -24.13
CA HIS A 206 -1.99 62.92 -25.02
C HIS A 206 -1.04 61.87 -24.41
N GLY A 207 -1.42 61.25 -23.28
CA GLY A 207 -0.68 60.19 -22.61
C GLY A 207 0.47 60.64 -21.72
N ARG A 208 0.61 61.95 -21.44
CA ARG A 208 1.65 62.47 -20.53
C ARG A 208 1.22 62.29 -19.09
N VAL A 209 2.13 61.84 -18.23
CA VAL A 209 1.91 61.74 -16.78
C VAL A 209 1.83 63.13 -16.19
N ILE A 210 0.67 63.46 -15.62
CA ILE A 210 0.43 64.69 -14.85
C ILE A 210 0.95 64.46 -13.43
N ASN A 211 0.45 63.45 -12.74
CA ASN A 211 0.85 63.05 -11.41
C ASN A 211 0.85 61.52 -11.30
N LEU A 212 1.62 60.99 -10.35
CA LEU A 212 1.61 59.59 -9.97
C LEU A 212 1.98 59.45 -8.49
N GLU A 213 1.64 58.33 -7.90
CA GLU A 213 2.05 57.97 -6.56
C GLU A 213 3.18 56.93 -6.61
N VAL A 214 4.15 57.10 -5.72
CA VAL A 214 5.30 56.20 -5.58
C VAL A 214 5.47 55.88 -4.11
N ALA A 215 5.11 54.66 -3.72
CA ALA A 215 5.13 54.19 -2.34
C ALA A 215 4.49 55.18 -1.35
N GLY A 216 3.25 55.60 -1.61
CA GLY A 216 2.52 56.52 -0.72
C GLY A 216 2.75 58.01 -0.99
N LYS A 217 3.72 58.37 -1.85
CA LYS A 217 4.11 59.76 -2.09
C LYS A 217 3.73 60.23 -3.48
N ILE A 218 2.99 61.33 -3.55
CA ILE A 218 2.58 61.95 -4.79
C ILE A 218 3.75 62.74 -5.42
N TYR A 219 3.97 62.51 -6.71
CA TYR A 219 4.91 63.27 -7.53
C TYR A 219 4.19 63.90 -8.72
N GLU A 220 4.57 65.15 -9.04
CA GLU A 220 4.29 65.73 -10.35
C GLU A 220 5.13 64.99 -11.41
N GLY A 221 4.51 64.54 -12.50
CA GLY A 221 5.12 63.71 -13.53
C GLY A 221 6.35 64.36 -14.17
N LYS A 222 6.39 65.70 -14.27
CA LYS A 222 7.57 66.45 -14.73
C LYS A 222 8.76 66.31 -13.79
N ASN A 223 8.54 66.46 -12.49
CA ASN A 223 9.59 66.35 -11.49
C ASN A 223 10.06 64.91 -11.36
N PHE A 224 9.15 63.94 -11.47
CA PHE A 224 9.49 62.52 -11.46
C PHE A 224 10.29 62.09 -12.68
N ALA A 225 9.89 62.51 -13.89
CA ALA A 225 10.65 62.27 -15.11
C ALA A 225 12.06 62.84 -15.01
N LYS A 226 12.22 64.06 -14.47
CA LYS A 226 13.54 64.65 -14.22
C LYS A 226 14.34 63.85 -13.17
N LEU A 227 13.69 63.41 -12.10
CA LEU A 227 14.31 62.63 -11.02
C LEU A 227 14.91 61.31 -11.55
N LEU A 228 14.22 60.64 -12.46
CA LEU A 228 14.65 59.39 -13.08
C LEU A 228 15.42 59.57 -14.39
N ASN A 229 15.74 60.81 -14.78
CA ASN A 229 16.44 61.15 -16.02
C ASN A 229 15.75 60.60 -17.29
N LEU A 230 14.41 60.72 -17.35
CA LEU A 230 13.61 60.32 -18.50
C LEU A 230 13.55 61.46 -19.53
N ASN A 231 13.46 61.08 -20.81
CA ASN A 231 13.44 62.02 -21.93
C ASN A 231 12.17 62.89 -21.99
N SER A 232 11.06 62.44 -21.42
CA SER A 232 9.78 63.18 -21.45
C SER A 232 8.84 62.75 -20.33
N THR A 233 7.73 63.46 -20.15
CA THR A 233 6.61 63.06 -19.27
C THR A 233 5.68 62.02 -19.89
N ARG A 234 5.91 61.62 -21.16
CA ARG A 234 5.21 60.52 -21.82
C ARG A 234 6.05 59.25 -21.64
N PHE A 235 5.96 58.68 -20.45
CA PHE A 235 6.68 57.47 -20.07
C PHE A 235 5.73 56.43 -19.48
N SER A 236 6.13 55.17 -19.53
CA SER A 236 5.52 54.05 -18.80
C SER A 236 6.63 53.17 -18.24
N TRP A 237 6.24 52.09 -17.56
CA TRP A 237 7.17 51.11 -17.01
C TRP A 237 6.58 49.71 -17.18
N ARG A 238 7.47 48.71 -17.10
CA ARG A 238 7.10 47.33 -16.81
C ARG A 238 8.17 46.68 -15.93
N PRO A 239 7.83 45.79 -15.00
CA PRO A 239 8.85 44.99 -14.34
C PRO A 239 9.57 44.14 -15.38
N LYS A 240 10.89 44.01 -15.25
CA LYS A 240 11.66 43.05 -16.06
C LYS A 240 11.76 41.68 -15.36
N VAL A 241 11.76 41.71 -14.02
CA VAL A 241 11.91 40.56 -13.14
C VAL A 241 10.85 40.67 -12.05
N LEU A 242 10.16 39.57 -11.77
CA LEU A 242 9.23 39.44 -10.66
C LEU A 242 9.86 38.60 -9.55
N ARG A 243 9.81 39.11 -8.32
CA ARG A 243 10.21 38.36 -7.12
C ARG A 243 9.00 37.64 -6.57
N PHE A 244 9.07 36.32 -6.48
CA PHE A 244 8.05 35.48 -5.83
C PHE A 244 8.52 35.11 -4.44
N PHE A 245 7.72 35.42 -3.43
CA PHE A 245 7.97 34.98 -2.05
C PHE A 245 7.26 33.65 -1.79
N THR A 246 7.93 32.73 -1.11
CA THR A 246 7.36 31.44 -0.72
C THR A 246 7.68 31.14 0.75
N SER A 247 6.79 30.38 1.40
CA SER A 247 6.99 29.88 2.75
C SER A 247 6.68 28.39 2.78
N GLY A 248 7.54 27.62 3.43
CA GLY A 248 7.49 26.16 3.44
C GLY A 248 8.16 25.51 2.23
N LYS A 249 8.20 24.17 2.25
CA LYS A 249 8.70 23.29 1.20
C LYS A 249 8.01 21.91 1.29
N GLY A 250 7.33 21.55 0.20
CA GLY A 250 6.56 20.31 0.03
C GLY A 250 5.06 20.56 0.00
N GLU A 251 4.26 19.49 -0.03
CA GLU A 251 2.80 19.56 -0.26
C GLU A 251 2.01 20.13 0.93
N GLY A 252 2.62 20.18 2.12
CA GLY A 252 1.98 20.70 3.33
C GLY A 252 1.07 19.69 4.06
N LEU A 253 0.94 18.46 3.59
CA LEU A 253 0.11 17.44 4.23
C LEU A 253 0.88 16.60 5.26
N GLY A 254 0.22 16.30 6.37
CA GLY A 254 0.73 15.42 7.42
C GLY A 254 1.95 15.98 8.15
N PHE A 255 3.01 15.18 8.25
CA PHE A 255 4.16 15.46 9.10
C PHE A 255 5.12 16.52 8.53
N CYS A 256 5.40 17.56 9.31
CA CYS A 256 6.39 18.60 8.99
C CYS A 256 7.74 18.27 9.65
N GLN A 257 8.78 17.97 8.87
CA GLN A 257 10.08 17.52 9.39
C GLN A 257 10.76 18.57 10.27
N PHE A 258 10.87 19.82 9.81
CA PHE A 258 11.45 20.90 10.62
C PHE A 258 10.59 21.22 11.86
N GLY A 259 9.27 21.05 11.76
CA GLY A 259 8.40 21.24 12.92
C GLY A 259 8.55 20.12 13.96
N ALA A 260 8.78 18.89 13.52
CA ALA A 260 9.10 17.77 14.39
C ALA A 260 10.47 17.94 15.07
N GLU A 261 11.46 18.47 14.34
CA GLU A 261 12.75 18.85 14.91
C GLU A 261 12.60 19.86 16.05
N GLY A 262 11.80 20.91 15.85
CA GLY A 262 11.52 21.90 16.89
C GLY A 262 10.82 21.29 18.11
N LEU A 263 9.77 20.49 17.90
CA LEU A 263 9.08 19.80 19.00
C LEU A 263 9.98 18.81 19.75
N ALA A 264 10.85 18.10 19.03
CA ALA A 264 11.80 17.17 19.60
C ALA A 264 12.85 17.88 20.48
N LYS A 265 13.37 19.03 20.03
CA LYS A 265 14.22 19.92 20.83
C LYS A 265 13.52 20.46 22.08
N GLU A 266 12.21 20.62 22.04
CA GLU A 266 11.37 20.96 23.20
C GLU A 266 11.09 19.75 24.13
N GLY A 267 11.64 18.57 23.81
CA GLY A 267 11.57 17.37 24.64
C GLY A 267 10.39 16.44 24.33
N LYS A 268 9.62 16.71 23.27
CA LYS A 268 8.52 15.84 22.85
C LYS A 268 9.03 14.51 22.32
N GLN A 269 8.37 13.42 22.74
CA GLN A 269 8.67 12.08 22.25
C GLN A 269 8.03 11.85 20.87
N ALA A 270 8.59 10.93 20.08
CA ALA A 270 8.13 10.67 18.72
C ALA A 270 6.62 10.41 18.61
N GLU A 271 6.05 9.66 19.56
CA GLU A 271 4.60 9.35 19.55
C GLU A 271 3.73 10.59 19.77
N GLU A 272 4.16 11.52 20.64
CA GLU A 272 3.47 12.79 20.85
C GLU A 272 3.54 13.67 19.59
N ILE A 273 4.70 13.70 18.93
CA ILE A 273 4.91 14.47 17.70
C ILE A 273 4.05 13.91 16.55
N LEU A 274 3.97 12.58 16.41
CA LEU A 274 3.12 11.97 15.38
C LEU A 274 1.64 12.23 15.64
N LYS A 275 1.18 12.14 16.89
CA LYS A 275 -0.21 12.49 17.27
C LYS A 275 -0.52 13.97 17.12
N TYR A 276 0.49 14.84 17.13
CA TYR A 276 0.34 16.25 16.83
C TYR A 276 0.03 16.49 15.34
N TYR A 277 0.73 15.81 14.42
CA TYR A 277 0.56 16.02 12.98
C TYR A 277 -0.56 15.19 12.34
N TYR A 278 -0.82 14.00 12.86
CA TYR A 278 -1.84 13.11 12.32
C TYR A 278 -3.01 12.98 13.30
N THR A 279 -4.19 13.44 12.88
CA THR A 279 -5.35 13.54 13.78
C THR A 279 -6.03 12.20 14.02
N GLY A 280 -6.27 11.83 15.29
CA GLY A 280 -7.06 10.65 15.66
C GLY A 280 -6.38 9.31 15.37
N ILE A 281 -5.07 9.30 15.18
CA ILE A 281 -4.27 8.11 14.94
C ILE A 281 -3.92 7.36 16.23
N GLU A 282 -3.61 6.08 16.07
CA GLU A 282 -2.90 5.28 17.05
C GLU A 282 -1.54 4.83 16.52
N ILE A 283 -0.65 4.46 17.46
CA ILE A 283 0.66 3.91 17.14
C ILE A 283 0.70 2.50 17.68
N GLU A 284 0.76 1.54 16.77
CA GLU A 284 0.60 0.13 17.08
C GLU A 284 1.78 -0.66 16.51
N LYS A 285 2.09 -1.82 17.11
CA LYS A 285 3.04 -2.75 16.52
C LYS A 285 2.35 -3.54 15.41
N PHE A 286 2.85 -3.44 14.18
CA PHE A 286 2.32 -4.27 13.10
C PHE A 286 2.74 -5.74 13.31
N HIS A 287 1.80 -6.66 13.13
CA HIS A 287 2.06 -8.08 13.30
C HIS A 287 2.70 -8.65 12.03
N HIS A 288 3.94 -9.17 12.17
CA HIS A 288 4.56 -9.96 11.11
C HIS A 288 3.76 -11.25 10.88
N THR A 289 3.30 -11.50 9.66
CA THR A 289 2.94 -12.85 9.25
C THR A 289 4.21 -13.69 9.26
N CYS A 290 4.22 -14.80 10.00
CA CYS A 290 5.39 -15.64 10.09
C CYS A 290 5.58 -16.37 8.76
N ILE A 291 6.73 -16.21 8.07
CA ILE A 291 6.98 -16.89 6.80
C ILE A 291 6.86 -18.42 6.94
N LYS A 292 7.24 -18.98 8.09
CA LYS A 292 7.08 -20.42 8.38
C LYS A 292 5.62 -20.84 8.60
N PHE A 293 4.78 -19.92 9.06
CA PHE A 293 3.37 -20.18 9.37
C PHE A 293 2.49 -19.11 8.71
N PRO A 294 2.47 -19.07 7.37
CA PRO A 294 1.85 -17.97 6.64
C PRO A 294 0.32 -17.95 6.77
N LEU A 295 -0.29 -19.06 7.20
CA LEU A 295 -1.73 -19.17 7.51
C LEU A 295 -2.04 -19.06 9.02
N LYS A 296 -1.09 -18.58 9.84
CA LYS A 296 -1.32 -18.43 11.28
C LYS A 296 -2.56 -17.58 11.59
N GLY A 297 -3.47 -18.13 12.39
CA GLY A 297 -4.73 -17.46 12.78
C GLY A 297 -5.85 -17.55 11.75
N LYS A 298 -5.66 -18.28 10.64
CA LYS A 298 -6.73 -18.61 9.69
C LYS A 298 -7.42 -19.90 10.12
N VAL A 299 -8.75 -19.85 10.25
CA VAL A 299 -9.56 -21.02 10.57
C VAL A 299 -10.22 -21.53 9.29
N ILE A 300 -10.03 -22.81 8.95
CA ILE A 300 -10.56 -23.45 7.74
C ILE A 300 -11.28 -24.73 8.14
N VAL A 301 -12.43 -25.01 7.52
CA VAL A 301 -13.11 -26.31 7.67
C VAL A 301 -12.99 -27.10 6.36
N ILE A 302 -12.69 -28.39 6.44
CA ILE A 302 -12.71 -29.27 5.28
C ILE A 302 -13.78 -30.34 5.51
N ASP A 303 -14.75 -30.42 4.59
CA ASP A 303 -15.74 -31.48 4.56
C ASP A 303 -15.25 -32.63 3.69
N ALA A 304 -15.16 -33.83 4.27
CA ALA A 304 -14.94 -35.05 3.50
C ALA A 304 -16.32 -35.59 3.07
N GLY A 305 -16.66 -35.43 1.79
CA GLY A 305 -17.92 -35.86 1.21
C GLY A 305 -18.25 -37.32 1.53
N HIS A 306 -19.54 -37.63 1.68
CA HIS A 306 -20.06 -38.97 1.99
C HIS A 306 -19.52 -39.55 3.32
N GLY A 307 -19.60 -40.86 3.51
CA GLY A 307 -19.12 -41.57 4.71
C GLY A 307 -20.16 -42.53 5.31
N GLY A 308 -19.67 -43.55 6.00
CA GLY A 308 -20.49 -44.64 6.54
C GLY A 308 -21.10 -45.53 5.46
N ASP A 309 -22.12 -46.29 5.83
CA ASP A 309 -22.90 -47.12 4.91
C ASP A 309 -24.35 -46.61 4.85
N HIS A 310 -24.60 -45.66 3.95
CA HIS A 310 -25.89 -44.97 3.85
C HIS A 310 -26.40 -44.80 2.40
N GLY A 311 -25.82 -45.55 1.46
CA GLY A 311 -26.32 -45.68 0.08
C GLY A 311 -25.92 -44.58 -0.92
N GLU A 312 -25.19 -43.55 -0.49
CA GLU A 312 -24.80 -42.40 -1.33
C GLU A 312 -23.34 -42.44 -1.82
N ASP A 313 -22.58 -43.49 -1.48
CA ASP A 313 -21.16 -43.66 -1.86
C ASP A 313 -21.03 -44.23 -3.27
N TYR A 314 -20.36 -43.51 -4.18
CA TYR A 314 -20.05 -44.03 -5.50
C TYR A 314 -18.82 -44.94 -5.47
N LYS A 315 -18.92 -46.07 -6.17
CA LYS A 315 -17.82 -47.01 -6.38
C LYS A 315 -17.44 -47.06 -7.85
N GLY A 316 -16.18 -46.77 -8.14
CA GLY A 316 -15.61 -46.88 -9.47
C GLY A 316 -15.48 -48.32 -9.95
N THR A 317 -15.15 -48.48 -11.23
CA THR A 317 -15.06 -49.78 -11.91
C THR A 317 -13.87 -50.63 -11.44
N LEU A 318 -12.80 -49.99 -10.96
CA LEU A 318 -11.61 -50.62 -10.39
C LEU A 318 -11.75 -50.86 -8.88
N GLY A 319 -12.82 -50.34 -8.28
CA GLY A 319 -13.25 -50.63 -6.92
C GLY A 319 -12.96 -49.54 -5.90
N LEU A 320 -12.43 -48.39 -6.33
CA LEU A 320 -12.18 -47.23 -5.49
C LEU A 320 -13.53 -46.63 -5.05
N ARG A 321 -13.65 -46.25 -3.79
CA ARG A 321 -14.86 -45.63 -3.23
C ARG A 321 -14.64 -44.15 -3.01
N GLU A 322 -15.65 -43.37 -3.31
CA GLU A 322 -15.61 -41.91 -3.19
C GLU A 322 -15.30 -41.46 -1.77
N LYS A 323 -16.00 -42.04 -0.79
CA LYS A 323 -15.84 -41.67 0.61
C LYS A 323 -14.41 -41.88 1.15
N ASP A 324 -13.68 -42.86 0.59
CA ASP A 324 -12.33 -43.20 1.02
C ASP A 324 -11.34 -42.17 0.43
N VAL A 325 -11.48 -41.84 -0.86
CA VAL A 325 -10.68 -40.81 -1.53
C VAL A 325 -10.89 -39.44 -0.90
N ASN A 326 -12.16 -39.07 -0.65
CA ASN A 326 -12.51 -37.78 -0.04
C ASN A 326 -11.90 -37.65 1.37
N LEU A 327 -11.89 -38.73 2.15
CA LEU A 327 -11.30 -38.72 3.49
C LEU A 327 -9.77 -38.60 3.44
N ASP A 328 -9.11 -39.33 2.52
CA ASP A 328 -7.66 -39.27 2.37
C ASP A 328 -7.18 -37.86 1.98
N ILE A 329 -7.82 -37.25 0.97
CA ILE A 329 -7.54 -35.86 0.57
C ILE A 329 -7.77 -34.90 1.74
N ALA A 330 -8.90 -35.02 2.45
CA ALA A 330 -9.23 -34.11 3.54
C ALA A 330 -8.21 -34.17 4.70
N ILE A 331 -7.75 -35.37 5.07
CA ILE A 331 -6.74 -35.58 6.11
C ILE A 331 -5.40 -34.99 5.66
N LYS A 332 -4.93 -35.31 4.45
CA LYS A 332 -3.66 -34.80 3.92
C LYS A 332 -3.67 -33.28 3.79
N LEU A 333 -4.76 -32.70 3.27
CA LEU A 333 -4.92 -31.25 3.14
C LEU A 333 -4.92 -30.55 4.51
N LYS A 334 -5.61 -31.12 5.50
CA LYS A 334 -5.55 -30.62 6.88
C LYS A 334 -4.12 -30.55 7.40
N GLU A 335 -3.35 -31.63 7.28
CA GLU A 335 -1.99 -31.66 7.82
C GLU A 335 -1.09 -30.62 7.12
N ARG A 336 -1.17 -30.49 5.79
CA ARG A 336 -0.41 -29.46 5.05
C ARG A 336 -0.78 -28.03 5.43
N LEU A 337 -2.07 -27.73 5.57
CA LEU A 337 -2.52 -26.40 5.99
C LEU A 337 -2.13 -26.09 7.45
N LYS A 338 -2.14 -27.11 8.32
CA LYS A 338 -1.64 -26.98 9.71
C LYS A 338 -0.14 -26.75 9.78
N GLU A 339 0.66 -27.37 8.91
CA GLU A 339 2.11 -27.08 8.78
C GLU A 339 2.35 -25.60 8.47
N LEU A 340 1.45 -24.97 7.70
CA LEU A 340 1.45 -23.53 7.41
C LEU A 340 0.80 -22.67 8.52
N GLY A 341 0.37 -23.26 9.64
CA GLY A 341 -0.15 -22.56 10.81
C GLY A 341 -1.67 -22.31 10.82
N ALA A 342 -2.42 -22.82 9.84
CA ALA A 342 -3.88 -22.74 9.87
C ALA A 342 -4.46 -23.62 10.98
N GLU A 343 -5.60 -23.18 11.53
CA GLU A 343 -6.43 -23.99 12.40
C GLU A 343 -7.48 -24.71 11.54
N VAL A 344 -7.35 -26.04 11.41
CA VAL A 344 -8.14 -26.80 10.43
C VAL A 344 -8.99 -27.88 11.09
N TYR A 345 -10.29 -27.85 10.80
CA TYR A 345 -11.30 -28.76 11.31
C TYR A 345 -11.85 -29.65 10.20
N LEU A 346 -12.15 -30.91 10.51
CA LEU A 346 -12.80 -31.84 9.58
C LEU A 346 -14.21 -32.16 10.06
N THR A 347 -15.16 -32.32 9.14
CA THR A 347 -16.52 -32.80 9.45
C THR A 347 -16.54 -34.27 9.91
N ARG A 348 -15.59 -35.08 9.40
CA ARG A 348 -15.30 -36.43 9.86
C ARG A 348 -13.81 -36.75 9.72
N ILE A 349 -13.30 -37.61 10.61
CA ILE A 349 -11.91 -38.11 10.62
C ILE A 349 -11.81 -39.61 10.37
N GLU A 350 -12.96 -40.27 10.22
CA GLU A 350 -13.12 -41.71 10.05
C GLU A 350 -14.28 -41.98 9.06
N ASP A 351 -14.44 -43.24 8.65
CA ASP A 351 -15.55 -43.65 7.79
C ASP A 351 -16.85 -43.73 8.60
N ARG A 352 -17.54 -42.59 8.72
CA ARG A 352 -18.84 -42.48 9.37
C ARG A 352 -19.76 -41.56 8.61
N PHE A 353 -21.06 -41.85 8.68
CA PHE A 353 -22.08 -40.97 8.14
C PHE A 353 -22.26 -39.75 9.05
N VAL A 354 -22.18 -38.55 8.47
CA VAL A 354 -22.49 -37.28 9.14
C VAL A 354 -23.54 -36.57 8.29
N PRO A 355 -24.77 -36.35 8.80
CA PRO A 355 -25.83 -35.65 8.05
C PRO A 355 -25.42 -34.26 7.60
N LEU A 356 -25.88 -33.83 6.41
CA LEU A 356 -25.57 -32.50 5.86
C LEU A 356 -25.91 -31.35 6.81
N GLY A 357 -27.03 -31.47 7.54
CA GLY A 357 -27.41 -30.48 8.56
C GLY A 357 -26.42 -30.37 9.72
N GLU A 358 -25.86 -31.49 10.17
CA GLU A 358 -24.83 -31.50 11.21
C GLU A 358 -23.50 -30.93 10.71
N ARG A 359 -23.11 -31.25 9.46
CA ARG A 359 -21.94 -30.63 8.79
C ARG A 359 -22.08 -29.11 8.74
N ALA A 360 -23.23 -28.62 8.29
CA ALA A 360 -23.53 -27.19 8.23
C ALA A 360 -23.54 -26.53 9.63
N GLN A 361 -24.12 -27.20 10.64
CA GLN A 361 -24.09 -26.70 12.03
C GLN A 361 -22.67 -26.58 12.56
N LEU A 362 -21.81 -27.58 12.31
CA LEU A 362 -20.40 -27.55 12.69
C LEU A 362 -19.69 -26.35 12.04
N ILE A 363 -19.79 -26.21 10.71
CA ILE A 363 -19.20 -25.08 9.96
C ILE A 363 -19.68 -23.74 10.53
N ASN A 364 -20.99 -23.58 10.73
CA ASN A 364 -21.58 -22.36 11.26
C ASN A 364 -21.18 -22.04 12.70
N SER A 365 -20.89 -23.06 13.51
CA SER A 365 -20.45 -22.90 14.90
C SER A 365 -18.99 -22.45 14.99
N ILE A 366 -18.13 -23.01 14.13
CA ILE A 366 -16.69 -22.68 14.06
C ILE A 366 -16.49 -21.29 13.47
N LYS A 367 -17.35 -20.88 12.53
CA LYS A 367 -17.22 -19.63 11.75
C LYS A 367 -15.85 -19.53 11.08
N PRO A 368 -15.46 -20.53 10.27
CA PRO A 368 -14.19 -20.48 9.56
C PRO A 368 -14.22 -19.36 8.52
N LEU A 369 -13.04 -19.01 8.02
CA LEU A 369 -12.93 -18.06 6.90
C LEU A 369 -13.65 -18.60 5.65
N PHE A 370 -13.46 -19.88 5.36
CA PHE A 370 -14.20 -20.62 4.35
C PHE A 370 -14.20 -22.11 4.69
N PHE A 371 -15.03 -22.89 3.99
CA PHE A 371 -14.95 -24.34 3.99
C PHE A 371 -14.76 -24.93 2.59
N LEU A 372 -14.15 -26.11 2.53
CA LEU A 372 -13.91 -26.87 1.29
C LEU A 372 -14.55 -28.25 1.42
N SER A 373 -15.51 -28.58 0.55
CA SER A 373 -16.14 -29.90 0.48
C SER A 373 -15.52 -30.73 -0.64
N ILE A 374 -14.87 -31.83 -0.30
CA ILE A 374 -14.12 -32.67 -1.25
C ILE A 374 -14.99 -33.84 -1.70
N HIS A 375 -15.12 -33.99 -3.02
CA HIS A 375 -15.92 -35.00 -3.70
C HIS A 375 -15.23 -35.59 -4.93
N GLN A 376 -15.73 -36.75 -5.38
CA GLN A 376 -15.45 -37.25 -6.73
C GLN A 376 -16.76 -37.44 -7.47
N ASN A 377 -16.76 -37.03 -8.74
CA ASN A 377 -17.92 -37.15 -9.57
C ASN A 377 -18.15 -38.60 -10.02
N TYR A 378 -19.40 -38.89 -10.39
CA TYR A 378 -19.74 -40.14 -11.05
C TYR A 378 -20.83 -39.91 -12.10
N LEU A 379 -20.57 -40.31 -13.34
CA LEU A 379 -21.55 -40.26 -14.43
C LEU A 379 -21.63 -41.59 -15.16
N LYS A 380 -22.81 -41.95 -15.67
CA LYS A 380 -22.99 -43.17 -16.48
C LYS A 380 -22.09 -43.20 -17.72
N ASN A 381 -21.74 -42.03 -18.26
CA ASN A 381 -20.79 -41.92 -19.35
C ASN A 381 -19.35 -41.91 -18.82
N SER A 382 -18.67 -43.04 -18.92
CA SER A 382 -17.31 -43.26 -18.42
C SER A 382 -16.22 -42.52 -19.20
N THR A 383 -16.54 -41.82 -20.30
CA THR A 383 -15.55 -41.02 -21.05
C THR A 383 -15.31 -39.63 -20.47
N ILE A 384 -16.18 -39.16 -19.58
CA ILE A 384 -16.06 -37.84 -18.94
C ILE A 384 -15.02 -37.91 -17.82
N SER A 385 -14.07 -36.99 -17.83
CA SER A 385 -13.04 -36.82 -16.79
C SER A 385 -12.82 -35.34 -16.49
N GLY A 386 -12.05 -35.07 -15.44
CA GLY A 386 -11.57 -33.72 -15.11
C GLY A 386 -12.03 -33.21 -13.74
N THR A 387 -11.71 -31.95 -13.48
CA THR A 387 -11.98 -31.25 -12.23
C THR A 387 -13.00 -30.15 -12.43
N GLU A 388 -13.97 -30.04 -11.54
CA GLU A 388 -14.94 -28.94 -11.49
C GLU A 388 -15.15 -28.45 -10.06
N ILE A 389 -15.40 -27.17 -9.91
CA ILE A 389 -15.63 -26.55 -8.60
C ILE A 389 -16.95 -25.79 -8.63
N TYR A 390 -17.75 -26.01 -7.59
CA TYR A 390 -19.04 -25.39 -7.40
C TYR A 390 -19.02 -24.42 -6.22
N TYR A 391 -19.76 -23.32 -6.34
CA TYR A 391 -19.94 -22.31 -5.29
C TYR A 391 -21.38 -21.79 -5.25
N TYR A 392 -21.76 -21.16 -4.14
CA TYR A 392 -23.09 -20.59 -3.99
C TYR A 392 -23.21 -19.25 -4.75
N ARG A 393 -24.38 -18.99 -5.33
CA ARG A 393 -24.62 -17.77 -6.12
C ARG A 393 -24.32 -16.51 -5.32
N GLY A 394 -23.58 -15.58 -5.92
CA GLY A 394 -23.25 -14.28 -5.32
C GLY A 394 -22.06 -14.29 -4.35
N ASP A 395 -21.48 -15.46 -4.06
CA ASP A 395 -20.27 -15.57 -3.23
C ASP A 395 -19.01 -15.29 -4.06
N LYS A 396 -18.64 -14.01 -4.15
CA LYS A 396 -17.47 -13.54 -4.91
C LYS A 396 -16.15 -14.04 -4.33
N GLU A 397 -16.10 -14.27 -3.02
CA GLU A 397 -14.89 -14.77 -2.35
C GLU A 397 -14.67 -16.25 -2.69
N ALA A 398 -15.74 -17.05 -2.72
CA ALA A 398 -15.66 -18.42 -3.21
C ALA A 398 -15.21 -18.48 -4.67
N GLU A 399 -15.76 -17.62 -5.53
CA GLU A 399 -15.35 -17.57 -6.93
C GLU A 399 -13.85 -17.26 -7.10
N ALA A 400 -13.32 -16.27 -6.36
CA ALA A 400 -11.90 -15.91 -6.38
C ALA A 400 -11.00 -17.03 -5.83
N LEU A 401 -11.34 -17.58 -4.67
CA LEU A 401 -10.60 -18.68 -4.04
C LEU A 401 -10.60 -19.94 -4.93
N GLY A 402 -11.78 -20.30 -5.45
CA GLY A 402 -11.95 -21.50 -6.27
C GLY A 402 -11.22 -21.41 -7.61
N ARG A 403 -11.15 -20.21 -8.21
CA ARG A 403 -10.35 -19.98 -9.42
C ARG A 403 -8.87 -20.29 -9.19
N LEU A 404 -8.29 -19.76 -8.11
CA LEU A 404 -6.89 -19.98 -7.77
C LEU A 404 -6.60 -21.47 -7.46
N ILE A 405 -7.51 -22.14 -6.74
CA ILE A 405 -7.40 -23.58 -6.50
C ILE A 405 -7.48 -24.37 -7.81
N MET A 406 -8.43 -24.07 -8.70
CA MET A 406 -8.57 -24.74 -9.99
C MET A 406 -7.28 -24.61 -10.83
N ASP A 407 -6.78 -23.38 -10.97
CA ASP A 407 -5.61 -23.09 -11.80
C ASP A 407 -4.37 -23.84 -11.28
N SER A 408 -4.17 -23.89 -9.95
CA SER A 408 -3.08 -24.67 -9.33
C SER A 408 -3.25 -26.17 -9.57
N ILE A 409 -4.46 -26.72 -9.40
CA ILE A 409 -4.74 -28.15 -9.64
C ILE A 409 -4.43 -28.52 -11.10
N VAL A 410 -4.98 -27.78 -12.05
CA VAL A 410 -4.82 -28.04 -13.50
C VAL A 410 -3.34 -28.06 -13.88
N LYS A 411 -2.57 -27.09 -13.37
CA LYS A 411 -1.13 -26.99 -13.60
C LYS A 411 -0.34 -28.16 -13.01
N ALA A 412 -0.72 -28.65 -11.83
CA ALA A 412 0.05 -29.64 -11.08
C ALA A 412 -0.24 -31.10 -11.48
N VAL A 413 -1.49 -31.44 -11.78
CA VAL A 413 -1.91 -32.85 -11.95
C VAL A 413 -2.43 -33.20 -13.36
N ASP A 414 -2.31 -32.27 -14.32
CA ASP A 414 -2.69 -32.45 -15.72
C ASP A 414 -4.10 -33.08 -15.85
N THR A 415 -5.06 -32.39 -15.24
CA THR A 415 -6.49 -32.72 -15.27
C THR A 415 -7.23 -31.77 -16.22
N ILE A 416 -8.38 -32.22 -16.75
CA ILE A 416 -9.22 -31.38 -17.60
C ILE A 416 -9.92 -30.34 -16.73
N ASP A 417 -9.73 -29.05 -17.02
CA ASP A 417 -10.50 -27.97 -16.42
C ASP A 417 -11.94 -27.97 -16.95
N ARG A 418 -12.91 -28.25 -16.05
CA ARG A 418 -14.35 -28.20 -16.36
C ARG A 418 -15.04 -26.95 -15.82
N GLY A 419 -14.26 -26.04 -15.24
CA GLY A 419 -14.67 -24.69 -14.84
C GLY A 419 -15.29 -24.57 -13.46
N MET A 420 -15.49 -23.31 -13.09
CA MET A 420 -16.24 -22.87 -11.92
C MET A 420 -17.73 -22.79 -12.24
N LYS A 421 -18.58 -23.32 -11.37
CA LYS A 421 -20.03 -23.40 -11.59
C LYS A 421 -20.82 -22.96 -10.36
N VAL A 422 -22.00 -22.40 -10.59
CA VAL A 422 -22.93 -22.09 -9.51
C VAL A 422 -23.84 -23.29 -9.25
N ALA A 423 -23.99 -23.69 -7.98
CA ALA A 423 -24.93 -24.74 -7.57
C ALA A 423 -25.63 -24.43 -6.24
N GLU A 424 -26.83 -24.97 -6.07
CA GLU A 424 -27.67 -24.82 -4.87
C GLU A 424 -27.54 -26.05 -3.94
N PHE A 425 -26.33 -26.63 -3.83
CA PHE A 425 -26.07 -27.76 -2.94
C PHE A 425 -26.36 -27.39 -1.48
N SER A 426 -26.96 -28.31 -0.71
CA SER A 426 -27.44 -28.00 0.65
C SER A 426 -26.32 -27.46 1.53
N LEU A 427 -25.13 -28.06 1.48
CA LEU A 427 -24.02 -27.62 2.32
C LEU A 427 -23.52 -26.21 1.95
N LEU A 428 -23.49 -25.86 0.66
CA LEU A 428 -23.16 -24.51 0.18
C LEU A 428 -24.22 -23.48 0.58
N ARG A 429 -25.49 -23.85 0.51
CA ARG A 429 -26.63 -22.96 0.83
C ARG A 429 -26.81 -22.74 2.34
N ASP A 430 -26.65 -23.80 3.13
CA ASP A 430 -27.01 -23.81 4.55
C ASP A 430 -25.82 -23.42 5.46
N SER A 431 -24.59 -23.38 4.90
CA SER A 431 -23.42 -22.80 5.54
C SER A 431 -23.40 -21.28 5.34
N ARG A 432 -23.30 -20.51 6.44
CA ARG A 432 -23.34 -19.04 6.46
C ARG A 432 -21.96 -18.40 6.32
N VAL A 433 -21.06 -19.09 5.63
CA VAL A 433 -19.66 -18.70 5.38
C VAL A 433 -19.31 -19.08 3.94
N THR A 434 -18.22 -18.51 3.41
CA THR A 434 -17.73 -18.82 2.07
C THR A 434 -17.44 -20.31 1.90
N GLY A 435 -17.86 -20.90 0.77
CA GLY A 435 -17.83 -22.35 0.59
C GLY A 435 -17.55 -22.80 -0.84
N LEU A 436 -16.72 -23.84 -0.96
CA LEU A 436 -16.44 -24.53 -2.22
C LEU A 436 -16.83 -26.01 -2.15
N HIS A 437 -17.41 -26.52 -3.22
CA HIS A 437 -17.59 -27.95 -3.45
C HIS A 437 -16.71 -28.36 -4.61
N ILE A 438 -15.70 -29.19 -4.35
CA ILE A 438 -14.58 -29.46 -5.24
C ILE A 438 -14.66 -30.93 -5.68
N GLU A 439 -14.92 -31.13 -6.97
CA GLU A 439 -14.91 -32.42 -7.64
C GLU A 439 -13.55 -32.59 -8.34
N VAL A 440 -12.67 -33.43 -7.80
CA VAL A 440 -11.28 -33.51 -8.29
C VAL A 440 -11.05 -34.56 -9.39
N GLY A 441 -12.06 -35.39 -9.68
CA GLY A 441 -12.04 -36.36 -10.78
C GLY A 441 -13.37 -37.10 -10.92
N TYR A 442 -13.48 -37.98 -11.92
CA TYR A 442 -14.66 -38.83 -12.14
C TYR A 442 -14.35 -40.31 -11.85
N LEU A 443 -14.92 -40.90 -10.80
CA LEU A 443 -14.73 -42.33 -10.48
C LEU A 443 -15.29 -43.28 -11.54
N SER A 444 -16.25 -42.81 -12.35
CA SER A 444 -16.75 -43.55 -13.51
C SER A 444 -15.74 -43.64 -14.65
N ASN A 445 -14.71 -42.79 -14.66
CA ASN A 445 -13.65 -42.80 -15.66
C ASN A 445 -12.46 -43.63 -15.17
N PRO A 446 -12.10 -44.73 -15.85
CA PRO A 446 -11.01 -45.60 -15.38
C PRO A 446 -9.62 -44.94 -15.32
N SER A 447 -9.41 -43.85 -16.07
CA SER A 447 -8.16 -43.08 -16.02
C SER A 447 -8.09 -42.23 -14.74
N ASP A 448 -9.15 -41.48 -14.44
CA ASP A 448 -9.24 -40.68 -13.20
C ASP A 448 -9.23 -41.60 -11.98
N GLU A 449 -9.98 -42.71 -12.00
CA GLU A 449 -9.99 -43.70 -10.90
C GLU A 449 -8.60 -44.27 -10.64
N ARG A 450 -7.83 -44.58 -11.70
CA ARG A 450 -6.42 -45.01 -11.55
C ARG A 450 -5.57 -43.92 -10.92
N LYS A 451 -5.65 -42.68 -11.40
CA LYS A 451 -4.89 -41.55 -10.84
C LYS A 451 -5.22 -41.38 -9.35
N LEU A 452 -6.51 -41.31 -9.00
CA LEU A 452 -7.00 -41.16 -7.62
C LEU A 452 -6.61 -42.31 -6.70
N SER A 453 -6.29 -43.50 -7.23
CA SER A 453 -5.79 -44.63 -6.45
C SER A 453 -4.30 -44.52 -6.05
N THR A 454 -3.58 -43.55 -6.62
CA THR A 454 -2.12 -43.40 -6.39
C THR A 454 -1.79 -42.32 -5.37
N VAL A 455 -0.88 -42.64 -4.46
CA VAL A 455 -0.39 -41.69 -3.43
C VAL A 455 0.25 -40.46 -4.06
N GLU A 456 1.01 -40.63 -5.14
CA GLU A 456 1.67 -39.53 -5.86
C GLU A 456 0.67 -38.51 -6.40
N PHE A 457 -0.41 -38.96 -7.05
CA PHE A 457 -1.45 -38.06 -7.55
C PHE A 457 -2.16 -37.32 -6.41
N ILE A 458 -2.53 -38.03 -5.34
CA ILE A 458 -3.20 -37.42 -4.18
C ILE A 458 -2.28 -36.38 -3.52
N ASP A 459 -1.00 -36.68 -3.34
CA ASP A 459 -0.05 -35.74 -2.72
C ASP A 459 0.16 -34.50 -3.61
N ASN A 460 0.31 -34.68 -4.92
CA ASN A 460 0.43 -33.55 -5.87
C ASN A 460 -0.85 -32.70 -5.91
N LEU A 461 -2.02 -33.34 -5.89
CA LEU A 461 -3.32 -32.67 -5.83
C LEU A 461 -3.45 -31.83 -4.55
N VAL A 462 -3.12 -32.42 -3.39
CA VAL A 462 -3.17 -31.73 -2.10
C VAL A 462 -2.21 -30.55 -2.07
N MET A 463 -0.98 -30.71 -2.58
CA MET A 463 -0.02 -29.61 -2.67
C MET A 463 -0.52 -28.48 -3.57
N ALA A 464 -1.16 -28.81 -4.69
CA ALA A 464 -1.76 -27.84 -5.60
C ALA A 464 -2.92 -27.07 -4.92
N MET A 465 -3.77 -27.76 -4.15
CA MET A 465 -4.81 -27.09 -3.37
C MET A 465 -4.21 -26.15 -2.31
N VAL A 466 -3.13 -26.56 -1.65
CA VAL A 466 -2.39 -25.70 -0.70
C VAL A 466 -1.79 -24.48 -1.40
N GLU A 467 -1.23 -24.64 -2.59
CA GLU A 467 -0.70 -23.53 -3.40
C GLU A 467 -1.81 -22.55 -3.79
N GLY A 468 -2.97 -23.05 -4.24
CA GLY A 468 -4.12 -22.21 -4.60
C GLY A 468 -4.68 -21.45 -3.39
N ILE A 469 -4.79 -22.11 -2.23
CA ILE A 469 -5.19 -21.46 -0.97
C ILE A 469 -4.15 -20.42 -0.53
N SER A 470 -2.86 -20.73 -0.64
CA SER A 470 -1.78 -19.81 -0.28
C SER A 470 -1.77 -18.59 -1.19
N SER A 471 -1.99 -18.78 -2.49
CA SER A 471 -2.11 -17.74 -3.50
C SER A 471 -3.30 -16.81 -3.24
N TYR A 472 -4.41 -17.34 -2.72
CA TYR A 472 -5.56 -16.51 -2.31
C TYR A 472 -5.21 -15.51 -1.20
N PHE A 473 -4.24 -15.85 -0.36
CA PHE A 473 -3.67 -14.95 0.63
C PHE A 473 -2.43 -14.18 0.15
N ASN A 474 -2.03 -14.35 -1.12
CA ASN A 474 -0.80 -13.82 -1.73
C ASN A 474 0.46 -14.19 -0.91
N LEU A 475 0.56 -15.47 -0.54
CA LEU A 475 1.67 -16.03 0.26
C LEU A 475 2.75 -16.68 -0.60
#